data_AF-A0A9W9KBQ1-F1
#
_entry.id   AF-A0A9W9KBQ1-F1
#
_cell.length_a   1.000
_cell.length_b   1.000
_cell.length_c   1.000
_cell.angle_alpha   90.00
_cell.angle_beta   90.00
_cell.angle_gamma   90.00
#
_symmetry.space_group_name_H-M   'P 1'
#
loop_
_entity.id
_entity.type
_entity.pdbx_description
1 polymer ?
#
loop_
_entity_poly.entity_id
_entity_poly.type
_entity_poly.pdbx_seq_one_letter_code
_entity_poly.pdbx_strand_id
1 'polypeptide(L)'
;MDESLEQGCDTCGWTLDKKSKCDYTSHLKLFYGASTRGVWSIGSDVILKDRPDEGPKAKVEVNTLRYLEAHTNIPVPKVLRDWVDRNGRYFVLNERVAGQTLEELWPSLTEAQKIDISDQVVKVRKQLRSITSDSIRCVDKIPCYPGLLFFDLECRGPFHSSEELWNALALSLPKVPQQILENFKKPHQNVSPMCSLTAI
;
A
#
# COMPACT_ATOMS: atom_id res chain seq x y z
N MET A 1 -7.60 -5.23 49.39
CA MET A 1 -7.45 -6.18 48.28
C MET A 1 -7.47 -5.35 47.03
N ASP A 2 -6.30 -5.15 46.44
CA ASP A 2 -6.07 -4.28 45.29
C ASP A 2 -5.95 -5.17 44.05
N GLU A 3 -7.03 -5.23 43.27
CA GLU A 3 -7.23 -6.10 42.10
C GLU A 3 -6.73 -5.43 40.80
N SER A 4 -5.56 -4.77 40.83
CA SER A 4 -5.13 -3.86 39.75
C SER A 4 -3.86 -4.27 38.97
N LEU A 5 -3.36 -5.50 39.08
CA LEU A 5 -2.07 -5.89 38.46
C LEU A 5 -2.09 -7.10 37.51
N GLU A 6 -3.23 -7.47 36.93
CA GLU A 6 -3.31 -8.57 35.94
C GLU A 6 -3.52 -8.11 34.48
N GLN A 7 -3.11 -6.89 34.10
CA GLN A 7 -3.20 -6.50 32.70
C GLN A 7 -2.07 -7.16 31.89
N GLY A 8 -2.37 -8.33 31.32
CA GLY A 8 -1.51 -8.99 30.34
C GLY A 8 -1.41 -8.20 29.03
N CYS A 9 -0.46 -8.56 28.18
CA CYS A 9 -0.32 -7.96 26.86
C CYS A 9 -1.37 -8.52 25.90
N ASP A 10 -2.34 -7.71 25.47
CA ASP A 10 -3.42 -8.11 24.53
C ASP A 10 -2.89 -8.65 23.19
N THR A 11 -1.68 -8.24 22.81
CA THR A 11 -1.06 -8.58 21.53
C THR A 11 -0.43 -9.98 21.51
N CYS A 12 0.13 -10.44 22.63
CA CYS A 12 0.80 -11.75 22.71
C CYS A 12 0.24 -12.68 23.79
N GLY A 13 -0.73 -12.22 24.59
CA GLY A 13 -1.34 -12.99 25.68
C GLY A 13 -0.41 -13.25 26.87
N TRP A 14 0.74 -12.60 26.95
CA TRP A 14 1.68 -12.75 28.07
C TRP A 14 1.22 -11.96 29.28
N THR A 15 1.13 -12.63 30.42
CA THR A 15 0.88 -12.00 31.72
C THR A 15 2.18 -11.49 32.32
N LEU A 16 2.07 -10.56 33.28
CA LEU A 16 3.23 -10.07 34.03
C LEU A 16 3.93 -11.20 34.80
N ASP A 17 3.16 -12.16 35.35
CA ASP A 17 3.70 -13.34 36.02
C ASP A 17 4.57 -14.19 35.07
N LYS A 18 4.06 -14.51 33.87
CA LYS A 18 4.83 -15.25 32.85
C LYS A 18 6.11 -14.53 32.44
N LYS A 19 6.05 -13.20 32.33
CA LYS A 19 7.23 -12.37 32.03
C LYS A 19 8.27 -12.41 33.15
N SER A 20 7.85 -12.40 34.41
CA SER A 20 8.77 -12.42 35.57
C SER A 20 9.55 -13.73 35.73
N LYS A 21 9.07 -14.82 35.12
CA LYS A 21 9.63 -16.17 35.26
C LYS A 21 10.34 -16.65 33.99
N CYS A 22 10.55 -15.78 33.01
CA CYS A 22 11.04 -16.17 31.69
C CYS A 22 12.00 -15.13 31.10
N ASP A 23 13.21 -15.57 30.74
CA ASP A 23 14.24 -14.72 30.13
C ASP A 23 14.11 -14.60 28.60
N TYR A 24 13.08 -15.21 28.02
CA TYR A 24 12.82 -15.12 26.58
C TYR A 24 12.55 -13.67 26.14
N THR A 25 13.31 -13.22 25.15
CA THR A 25 13.11 -11.93 24.49
C THR A 25 12.52 -12.14 23.10
N SER A 26 11.34 -11.56 22.85
CA SER A 26 10.68 -11.70 21.55
C SER A 26 11.38 -10.90 20.46
N HIS A 27 11.70 -11.59 19.36
CA HIS A 27 12.09 -10.97 18.09
C HIS A 27 10.90 -10.69 17.17
N LEU A 28 9.69 -11.02 17.61
CA LEU A 28 8.44 -10.66 16.96
C LEU A 28 7.92 -9.37 17.58
N LYS A 29 7.78 -8.32 16.78
CA LYS A 29 7.36 -6.99 17.27
C LYS A 29 6.30 -6.41 16.34
N LEU A 30 5.11 -6.10 16.87
CA LEU A 30 4.17 -5.20 16.22
C LEU A 30 4.77 -3.79 16.27
N PHE A 31 5.05 -3.20 15.12
CA PHE A 31 5.65 -1.85 15.06
C PHE A 31 4.76 -0.83 14.35
N TYR A 32 3.68 -1.28 13.72
CA TYR A 32 2.67 -0.41 13.14
C TYR A 32 1.30 -1.08 13.20
N GLY A 33 0.28 -0.31 13.59
CA GLY A 33 -1.11 -0.75 13.61
C GLY A 33 -2.02 0.38 13.13
N ALA A 34 -3.01 0.05 12.32
CA ALA A 34 -4.02 1.01 11.85
C ALA A 34 -5.35 0.30 11.61
N SER A 35 -6.41 0.77 12.27
CA SER A 35 -7.74 0.14 12.24
C SER A 35 -7.65 -1.35 12.60
N THR A 36 -8.05 -2.26 11.71
CA THR A 36 -8.04 -3.72 11.91
C THR A 36 -6.80 -4.41 11.34
N ARG A 37 -5.73 -3.64 11.06
CA ARG A 37 -4.50 -4.09 10.40
C ARG A 37 -3.28 -3.94 11.29
N GLY A 38 -2.35 -4.88 11.20
CA GLY A 38 -1.07 -4.83 11.89
C GLY A 38 0.10 -5.14 10.96
N VAL A 39 1.26 -4.62 11.32
CA VAL A 39 2.53 -4.90 10.65
C VAL A 39 3.57 -5.26 11.70
N TRP A 40 4.14 -6.45 11.53
CA TRP A 40 5.01 -7.09 12.48
C TRP A 40 6.37 -7.32 11.85
N SER A 41 7.43 -7.07 12.60
CA SER A 41 8.75 -7.58 12.27
C SER A 41 8.89 -8.98 12.85
N ILE A 42 9.33 -9.93 12.03
CA ILE A 42 9.76 -11.26 12.48
C ILE A 42 11.28 -11.28 12.34
N GLY A 43 11.98 -11.07 13.45
CA GLY A 43 13.41 -10.84 13.43
C GLY A 43 13.77 -9.56 12.67
N SER A 44 14.96 -9.54 12.07
CA SER A 44 15.44 -8.44 11.22
C SER A 44 15.01 -8.57 9.77
N ASP A 45 14.60 -9.77 9.32
CA ASP A 45 14.63 -10.10 7.89
C ASP A 45 13.25 -10.25 7.27
N VAL A 46 12.19 -10.32 8.08
CA VAL A 46 10.83 -10.62 7.59
C VAL A 46 9.82 -9.64 8.15
N ILE A 47 8.88 -9.23 7.31
CA ILE A 47 7.71 -8.43 7.67
C ILE A 47 6.46 -9.27 7.46
N LEU A 48 5.61 -9.34 8.48
CA LEU A 48 4.27 -9.91 8.41
C LEU A 48 3.24 -8.79 8.44
N LYS A 49 2.35 -8.74 7.46
CA LYS A 49 1.18 -7.85 7.43
C LYS A 49 -0.07 -8.68 7.66
N ASP A 50 -0.87 -8.32 8.63
CA ASP A 50 -2.15 -8.98 8.92
C ASP A 50 -3.32 -8.01 8.76
N ARG A 51 -4.38 -8.45 8.07
CA ARG A 51 -5.55 -7.65 7.74
C ARG A 51 -6.78 -8.53 7.53
N PRO A 52 -8.01 -7.98 7.54
CA PRO A 52 -9.19 -8.74 7.11
C PRO A 52 -9.02 -9.26 5.67
N ASP A 53 -9.57 -10.44 5.39
CA ASP A 53 -9.72 -10.93 4.02
C ASP A 53 -10.85 -10.18 3.32
N GLU A 54 -10.49 -9.14 2.58
CA GLU A 54 -11.37 -8.36 1.71
C GLU A 54 -11.52 -8.98 0.30
N GLY A 55 -11.30 -10.30 0.18
CA GLY A 55 -11.41 -11.03 -1.09
C GLY A 55 -10.32 -10.60 -2.08
N PRO A 56 -10.65 -10.36 -3.37
CA PRO A 56 -9.66 -9.96 -4.37
C PRO A 56 -8.84 -8.71 -3.98
N LYS A 57 -9.45 -7.77 -3.25
CA LYS A 57 -8.80 -6.54 -2.75
C LYS A 57 -7.58 -6.84 -1.89
N ALA A 58 -7.67 -7.85 -1.03
CA ALA A 58 -6.60 -8.21 -0.12
C ALA A 58 -5.35 -8.70 -0.88
N LYS A 59 -5.53 -9.27 -2.08
CA LYS A 59 -4.48 -9.87 -2.91
C LYS A 59 -3.77 -8.89 -3.85
N VAL A 60 -4.33 -7.69 -4.05
CA VAL A 60 -3.77 -6.66 -4.95
C VAL A 60 -2.30 -6.37 -4.67
N GLU A 61 -1.93 -6.22 -3.39
CA GLU A 61 -0.54 -5.96 -2.99
C GLU A 61 0.40 -7.08 -3.46
N VAL A 62 0.04 -8.34 -3.20
CA VAL A 62 0.86 -9.50 -3.53
C VAL A 62 0.99 -9.67 -5.05
N ASN A 63 -0.12 -9.51 -5.78
CA ASN A 63 -0.11 -9.59 -7.23
C ASN A 63 0.73 -8.47 -7.85
N THR A 64 0.65 -7.26 -7.30
CA THR A 64 1.46 -6.11 -7.74
C THR A 64 2.94 -6.33 -7.46
N LEU A 65 3.31 -6.79 -6.26
CA LEU A 65 4.71 -7.06 -5.91
C LEU A 65 5.32 -8.13 -6.82
N ARG A 66 4.64 -9.26 -7.02
CA ARG A 66 5.09 -10.33 -7.94
C ARG A 66 5.21 -9.83 -9.38
N TYR A 67 4.28 -8.98 -9.83
CA TYR A 67 4.35 -8.39 -11.16
C TYR A 67 5.56 -7.46 -11.31
N LEU A 68 5.81 -6.57 -10.34
CA LEU A 68 6.94 -5.65 -10.37
C LEU A 68 8.29 -6.39 -10.30
N GLU A 69 8.38 -7.44 -9.48
CA GLU A 69 9.57 -8.30 -9.40
C GLU A 69 9.89 -8.98 -10.74
N ALA A 70 8.86 -9.41 -11.48
CA ALA A 70 9.03 -10.10 -12.76
C ALA A 70 9.29 -9.17 -13.96
N HIS A 71 8.88 -7.90 -13.90
CA HIS A 71 8.85 -7.01 -15.08
C HIS A 71 9.68 -5.73 -14.92
N THR A 72 10.28 -5.47 -13.75
CA THR A 72 11.05 -4.24 -13.50
C THR A 72 12.32 -4.53 -12.72
N ASN A 73 13.25 -3.57 -12.71
CA ASN A 73 14.42 -3.59 -11.84
C ASN A 73 14.20 -2.76 -10.56
N ILE A 74 12.96 -2.45 -10.22
CA ILE A 74 12.63 -1.68 -9.02
C ILE A 74 12.80 -2.61 -7.81
N PRO A 75 13.58 -2.21 -6.79
CA PRO A 75 13.68 -2.99 -5.57
C PRO A 75 12.33 -2.98 -4.86
N VAL A 76 11.66 -4.13 -4.83
CA VAL A 76 10.39 -4.34 -4.13
C VAL A 76 10.56 -5.45 -3.08
N PRO A 77 9.80 -5.44 -1.98
CA PRO A 77 9.80 -6.56 -1.04
C PRO A 77 9.38 -7.86 -1.74
N LYS A 78 10.20 -8.90 -1.61
CA LYS A 78 9.89 -10.22 -2.14
C LYS A 78 8.81 -10.89 -1.29
N VAL A 79 7.75 -11.37 -1.93
CA VAL A 79 6.66 -12.09 -1.25
C VAL A 79 7.11 -13.52 -0.97
N LEU A 80 7.29 -13.85 0.31
CA LEU A 80 7.63 -15.20 0.76
C LEU A 80 6.40 -16.10 0.76
N ARG A 81 5.27 -15.59 1.27
CA ARG A 81 4.01 -16.33 1.37
C ARG A 81 2.84 -15.39 1.64
N ASP A 82 1.67 -15.75 1.16
CA ASP A 82 0.40 -15.17 1.56
C ASP A 82 -0.63 -16.28 1.84
N TRP A 83 -1.57 -16.04 2.77
CA TRP A 83 -2.65 -16.99 3.08
C TRP A 83 -3.83 -16.32 3.78
N VAL A 84 -4.99 -16.98 3.74
CA VAL A 84 -6.15 -16.65 4.58
C VAL A 84 -6.22 -17.69 5.71
N ASP A 85 -6.39 -17.26 6.95
CA ASP A 85 -6.62 -18.17 8.07
C ASP A 85 -8.09 -18.58 8.21
N ARG A 86 -8.37 -19.47 9.15
CA ARG A 86 -9.75 -19.95 9.40
C ARG A 86 -10.68 -18.86 9.95
N ASN A 87 -10.13 -17.73 10.40
CA ASN A 87 -10.89 -16.62 10.95
C ASN A 87 -11.14 -15.50 9.92
N GLY A 88 -10.82 -15.74 8.64
CA GLY A 88 -11.00 -14.74 7.58
C GLY A 88 -10.02 -13.57 7.69
N ARG A 89 -8.84 -13.78 8.28
CA ARG A 89 -7.73 -12.83 8.20
C ARG A 89 -6.78 -13.25 7.08
N TYR A 90 -6.35 -12.27 6.30
CA TYR A 90 -5.33 -12.42 5.27
C TYR A 90 -3.97 -11.94 5.77
N PHE A 91 -2.96 -12.77 5.54
CA PHE A 91 -1.59 -12.56 5.97
C PHE A 91 -0.65 -12.52 4.78
N VAL A 92 0.32 -11.61 4.82
CA VAL A 92 1.39 -11.50 3.83
C VAL A 92 2.73 -11.46 4.54
N LEU A 93 3.60 -12.42 4.22
CA LEU A 93 5.00 -12.48 4.62
C LEU A 93 5.88 -11.97 3.47
N ASN A 94 6.65 -10.93 3.75
CA ASN A 94 7.62 -10.36 2.81
C ASN A 94 9.02 -10.37 3.43
N GLU A 95 10.04 -10.48 2.58
CA GLU A 95 11.40 -10.09 2.98
C GLU A 95 11.41 -8.61 3.39
N ARG A 96 12.16 -8.28 4.44
CA ARG A 96 12.38 -6.91 4.87
C ARG A 96 13.38 -6.26 3.93
N VAL A 97 12.99 -5.14 3.33
CA VAL A 97 13.92 -4.27 2.61
C VAL A 97 14.78 -3.54 3.66
N ALA A 98 16.08 -3.79 3.64
CA ALA A 98 17.03 -3.12 4.52
C ALA A 98 17.16 -1.64 4.14
N GLY A 99 17.19 -0.77 5.14
CA GLY A 99 17.36 0.67 4.95
C GLY A 99 16.63 1.49 6.01
N GLN A 100 16.77 2.80 5.88
CA GLN A 100 16.04 3.79 6.66
C GLN A 100 15.02 4.48 5.76
N THR A 101 13.94 4.98 6.35
CA THR A 101 12.94 5.68 5.56
C THR A 101 13.48 7.04 5.11
N LEU A 102 12.94 7.58 4.00
CA LEU A 102 13.27 8.96 3.63
C LEU A 102 12.79 9.93 4.70
N GLU A 103 11.68 9.68 5.39
CA GLU A 103 11.21 10.52 6.50
C GLU A 103 12.27 10.67 7.62
N GLU A 104 12.90 9.57 8.01
CA GLU A 104 13.97 9.56 9.01
C GLU A 104 15.22 10.28 8.52
N LEU A 105 15.64 10.02 7.28
CA LEU A 105 16.92 10.51 6.77
C LEU A 105 16.85 11.95 6.25
N TRP A 106 15.73 12.38 5.68
CA TRP A 106 15.61 13.63 4.91
C TRP A 106 16.16 14.88 5.61
N PRO A 107 15.94 15.08 6.93
CA PRO A 107 16.47 16.25 7.64
C PRO A 107 18.00 16.29 7.71
N SER A 108 18.67 15.13 7.63
CA SER A 108 20.13 14.99 7.74
C SER A 108 20.86 15.01 6.40
N LEU A 109 20.12 14.91 5.29
CA LEU A 109 20.71 14.83 3.95
C LEU A 109 21.21 16.19 3.48
N THR A 110 22.37 16.18 2.82
CA THR A 110 22.86 17.32 2.06
C THR A 110 21.99 17.57 0.82
N GLU A 111 22.02 18.79 0.28
CA GLU A 111 21.29 19.11 -0.95
C GLU A 111 21.70 18.23 -2.14
N ALA A 112 22.99 17.91 -2.26
CA ALA A 112 23.48 17.00 -3.30
C ALA A 112 22.84 15.59 -3.18
N GLN A 113 22.76 15.04 -1.95
CA GLN A 113 22.11 13.75 -1.73
C GLN A 113 20.59 13.79 -2.02
N LYS A 114 19.92 14.89 -1.70
CA LYS A 114 18.49 15.06 -2.04
C LYS A 114 18.28 15.11 -3.55
N ILE A 115 19.18 15.75 -4.30
CA ILE A 115 19.16 15.76 -5.76
C ILE A 115 19.36 14.33 -6.30
N ASP A 116 20.37 13.61 -5.82
CA ASP A 116 20.63 12.23 -6.24
C ASP A 116 19.44 11.29 -5.98
N ILE A 117 18.79 11.41 -4.80
CA ILE A 117 17.58 10.66 -4.48
C ILE A 117 16.42 11.05 -5.39
N SER A 118 16.26 12.34 -5.68
CA SER A 118 15.23 12.82 -6.61
C SER A 118 15.41 12.22 -8.00
N ASP A 119 16.64 12.13 -8.49
CA ASP A 119 16.96 11.47 -9.76
C ASP A 119 16.63 9.96 -9.74
N GLN A 120 16.86 9.28 -8.61
CA GLN A 120 16.47 7.89 -8.44
C GLN A 120 14.94 7.72 -8.46
N VAL A 121 14.19 8.60 -7.78
CA VAL A 121 12.72 8.59 -7.80
C VAL A 121 12.20 8.82 -9.23
N VAL A 122 12.81 9.73 -10.00
CA VAL A 122 12.47 9.94 -11.41
C VAL A 122 12.70 8.67 -12.23
N LYS A 123 13.81 7.95 -12.02
CA LYS A 123 14.11 6.68 -12.71
C LYS A 123 13.08 5.59 -12.37
N VAL A 124 12.72 5.44 -11.09
CA VAL A 124 11.67 4.50 -10.65
C VAL A 124 10.33 4.85 -11.30
N ARG A 125 9.94 6.13 -11.27
CA ARG A 125 8.70 6.60 -11.90
C ARG A 125 8.68 6.34 -13.41
N LYS A 126 9.80 6.54 -14.12
CA LYS A 126 9.91 6.23 -15.54
C LYS A 126 9.68 4.73 -15.82
N GLN A 127 10.26 3.85 -15.01
CA GLN A 127 10.04 2.40 -15.12
C GLN A 127 8.58 2.04 -14.86
N LEU A 128 7.97 2.55 -13.77
CA LEU A 128 6.56 2.30 -13.48
C LEU A 128 5.64 2.77 -14.62
N ARG A 129 5.91 3.93 -15.22
CA ARG A 129 5.13 4.47 -16.34
C ARG A 129 5.33 3.72 -17.66
N SER A 130 6.39 2.92 -17.77
CA SER A 130 6.61 2.08 -18.96
C SER A 130 5.70 0.83 -18.96
N ILE A 131 5.16 0.47 -17.80
CA ILE A 131 4.12 -0.56 -17.69
C ILE A 131 2.80 0.06 -18.13
N THR A 132 2.21 -0.48 -19.18
CA THR A 132 0.95 -0.01 -19.74
C THR A 132 -0.07 -1.15 -19.87
N SER A 133 -1.34 -0.79 -19.99
CA SER A 133 -2.48 -1.68 -20.18
C SER A 133 -3.50 -0.97 -21.08
N ASP A 134 -4.24 -1.73 -21.89
CA ASP A 134 -5.29 -1.19 -22.77
C ASP A 134 -6.52 -0.67 -22.01
N SER A 135 -6.56 -0.92 -20.70
CA SER A 135 -7.63 -0.47 -19.79
C SER A 135 -7.06 -0.20 -18.41
N ILE A 136 -7.67 0.72 -17.67
CA ILE A 136 -7.34 1.09 -16.27
C ILE A 136 -7.87 0.00 -15.34
N ARG A 137 -6.98 -0.77 -14.71
CA ARG A 137 -7.33 -1.98 -13.92
C ARG A 137 -6.14 -2.49 -13.10
N CYS A 138 -6.39 -3.39 -12.16
CA CYS A 138 -5.29 -4.06 -11.45
C CYS A 138 -4.48 -4.98 -12.38
N VAL A 139 -3.24 -5.30 -11.98
CA VAL A 139 -2.29 -6.12 -12.77
C VAL A 139 -2.77 -7.55 -13.06
N ASP A 140 -3.64 -8.09 -12.22
CA ASP A 140 -4.32 -9.38 -12.36
C ASP A 140 -5.62 -9.30 -13.17
N LYS A 141 -5.82 -8.17 -13.88
CA LYS A 141 -6.94 -7.89 -14.77
C LYS A 141 -8.30 -7.73 -14.08
N ILE A 142 -8.32 -7.63 -12.74
CA ILE A 142 -9.55 -7.32 -11.98
C ILE A 142 -9.77 -5.79 -11.91
N PRO A 143 -10.99 -5.33 -11.55
CA PRO A 143 -11.25 -3.91 -11.31
C PRO A 143 -10.24 -3.27 -10.35
N CYS A 144 -9.96 -1.98 -10.55
CA CYS A 144 -9.08 -1.21 -9.68
C CYS A 144 -9.77 -0.80 -8.36
N TYR A 145 -8.97 -0.45 -7.35
CA TYR A 145 -9.42 0.03 -6.04
C TYR A 145 -8.89 1.46 -5.80
N PRO A 146 -9.41 2.49 -6.49
CA PRO A 146 -8.76 3.78 -6.49
C PRO A 146 -9.27 4.59 -5.31
N GLY A 147 -8.79 4.28 -4.10
CA GLY A 147 -9.22 4.92 -2.84
C GLY A 147 -8.96 6.44 -2.77
N LEU A 148 -8.19 6.99 -3.72
CA LEU A 148 -7.99 8.44 -3.88
C LEU A 148 -8.96 9.09 -4.87
N LEU A 149 -9.61 8.30 -5.73
CA LEU A 149 -10.61 8.77 -6.70
C LEU A 149 -12.03 8.51 -6.18
N PHE A 150 -12.24 7.39 -5.48
CA PHE A 150 -13.51 6.96 -4.95
C PHE A 150 -13.39 6.66 -3.47
N PHE A 151 -14.10 7.43 -2.65
CA PHE A 151 -14.01 7.35 -1.18
C PHE A 151 -14.89 6.25 -0.57
N ASP A 152 -15.65 5.53 -1.38
CA ASP A 152 -16.46 4.37 -0.95
C ASP A 152 -15.64 3.08 -0.83
N LEU A 153 -14.37 3.10 -1.24
CA LEU A 153 -13.44 1.96 -1.19
C LEU A 153 -13.90 0.74 -2.01
N GLU A 154 -14.84 0.95 -2.93
CA GLU A 154 -15.40 -0.08 -3.80
C GLU A 154 -14.53 -0.36 -5.02
N CYS A 155 -14.67 -1.57 -5.57
CA CYS A 155 -14.03 -1.96 -6.82
C CYS A 155 -14.63 -1.18 -7.99
N ARG A 156 -13.80 -0.66 -8.90
CA ARG A 156 -14.30 0.01 -10.12
C ARG A 156 -13.48 -0.31 -11.36
N GLY A 157 -14.11 -0.19 -12.52
CA GLY A 157 -13.53 -0.57 -13.79
C GLY A 157 -13.68 -2.07 -14.09
N PRO A 158 -12.90 -2.64 -15.01
CA PRO A 158 -11.88 -1.97 -15.81
C PRO A 158 -12.47 -0.81 -16.62
N PHE A 159 -11.74 0.29 -16.73
CA PHE A 159 -12.15 1.42 -17.58
C PHE A 159 -11.35 1.38 -18.88
N HIS A 160 -12.03 1.38 -20.02
CA HIS A 160 -11.41 1.31 -21.34
C HIS A 160 -11.14 2.70 -21.94
N SER A 161 -11.57 3.77 -21.25
CA SER A 161 -11.32 5.14 -21.66
C SER A 161 -11.31 6.09 -20.46
N SER A 162 -10.68 7.25 -20.62
CA SER A 162 -10.77 8.35 -19.66
C SER A 162 -12.22 8.82 -19.48
N GLU A 163 -13.05 8.71 -20.51
CA GLU A 163 -14.47 9.07 -20.44
C GLU A 163 -15.25 8.16 -19.49
N GLU A 164 -15.04 6.84 -19.55
CA GLU A 164 -15.67 5.88 -18.63
C GLU A 164 -15.26 6.16 -17.18
N LEU A 165 -13.97 6.41 -16.93
CA LEU A 165 -13.48 6.79 -15.61
C LEU A 165 -14.13 8.08 -15.10
N TRP A 166 -14.16 9.11 -15.95
CA TRP A 166 -14.76 10.41 -15.60
C TRP A 166 -16.26 10.31 -15.34
N ASN A 167 -16.98 9.48 -16.08
CA ASN A 167 -18.40 9.25 -15.87
C ASN A 167 -18.64 8.54 -14.53
N ALA A 168 -17.82 7.56 -14.17
CA ALA A 168 -17.87 6.93 -12.85
C ALA A 168 -17.55 7.92 -11.72
N LEU A 169 -16.53 8.76 -11.89
CA LEU A 169 -16.15 9.81 -10.95
C LEU A 169 -17.29 10.81 -10.70
N ALA A 170 -17.93 11.28 -11.77
CA ALA A 170 -19.04 12.23 -11.69
C ALA A 170 -20.20 11.68 -10.84
N LEU A 171 -20.52 10.38 -10.98
CA LEU A 171 -21.54 9.72 -10.16
C LEU A 171 -21.18 9.69 -8.66
N SER A 172 -19.89 9.62 -8.33
CA SER A 172 -19.41 9.64 -6.94
C SER A 172 -19.34 11.04 -6.32
N LEU A 173 -19.56 12.09 -7.12
CA LEU A 173 -19.49 13.50 -6.71
C LEU A 173 -20.84 14.22 -6.89
N PRO A 174 -21.96 13.70 -6.34
CA PRO A 174 -23.30 14.23 -6.62
C PRO A 174 -23.51 15.67 -6.09
N LYS A 175 -22.66 16.12 -5.16
CA LYS A 175 -22.70 17.47 -4.59
C LYS A 175 -21.90 18.50 -5.38
N VAL A 176 -21.11 18.07 -6.38
CA VAL A 176 -20.30 18.97 -7.19
C VAL A 176 -21.14 19.45 -8.39
N PRO A 177 -21.28 20.77 -8.60
CA PRO A 177 -22.01 21.29 -9.75
C PRO A 177 -21.45 20.78 -11.08
N GLN A 178 -22.35 20.47 -12.02
CA GLN A 178 -22.00 19.92 -13.34
C GLN A 178 -20.95 20.76 -14.09
N GLN A 179 -21.06 22.09 -14.00
CA GLN A 179 -20.10 23.01 -14.62
C GLN A 179 -18.66 22.84 -14.08
N ILE A 180 -18.51 22.52 -12.79
CA ILE A 180 -17.21 22.25 -12.18
C ILE A 180 -16.68 20.89 -12.64
N LEU A 181 -17.54 19.87 -12.71
CA LEU A 181 -17.19 18.56 -13.26
C LEU A 181 -16.72 18.65 -14.71
N GLU A 182 -17.40 19.44 -15.54
CA GLU A 182 -17.00 19.70 -16.93
C GLU A 182 -15.66 20.44 -17.03
N ASN A 183 -15.37 21.34 -16.10
CA ASN A 183 -14.07 22.01 -16.04
C ASN A 183 -12.94 21.04 -15.66
N PHE A 184 -13.20 20.04 -14.80
CA PHE A 184 -12.22 18.99 -14.50
C PHE A 184 -11.93 18.08 -15.69
N LYS A 185 -12.90 17.88 -16.59
CA LYS A 185 -12.70 17.09 -17.82
C LYS A 185 -11.88 17.84 -18.88
N LYS A 186 -11.77 19.17 -18.79
CA LYS A 186 -11.00 19.97 -19.78
C LYS A 186 -9.51 19.72 -19.57
N PRO A 187 -8.74 19.45 -20.64
CA PRO A 187 -7.29 19.33 -20.53
C PRO A 187 -6.68 20.64 -20.03
N HIS A 188 -5.81 20.56 -19.03
CA HIS A 188 -5.07 21.73 -18.54
C HIS A 188 -4.15 22.27 -19.63
N GLN A 189 -4.41 23.50 -20.10
CA GLN A 189 -3.69 24.15 -21.21
C GLN A 189 -2.20 24.43 -20.92
N ASN A 190 -1.73 24.26 -19.68
CA ASN A 190 -0.34 24.54 -19.26
C ASN A 190 0.48 23.29 -18.90
N VAL A 191 0.06 22.11 -19.33
CA VAL A 191 0.87 20.90 -19.18
C VAL A 191 1.56 20.64 -20.52
N SER A 192 2.83 21.02 -20.66
CA SER A 192 3.72 20.47 -21.70
C SER A 192 3.56 18.95 -21.71
N PRO A 193 3.57 18.25 -22.86
CA PRO A 193 3.07 16.88 -22.99
C PRO A 193 3.83 15.90 -22.08
N MET A 194 3.42 15.82 -20.82
CA MET A 194 4.00 14.96 -19.79
C MET A 194 3.15 13.70 -19.70
N CYS A 195 3.06 13.02 -20.84
CA CYS A 195 2.28 11.83 -21.14
C CYS A 195 0.78 11.96 -20.86
N SER A 196 0.02 11.56 -21.89
CA SER A 196 -1.33 11.06 -21.79
C SER A 196 -1.56 10.32 -20.48
N LEU A 197 -2.62 10.71 -19.78
CA LEU A 197 -3.21 9.94 -18.67
C LEU A 197 -3.40 8.50 -19.13
N THR A 198 -2.42 7.65 -18.83
CA THR A 198 -2.54 6.20 -18.87
C THR A 198 -2.49 5.83 -17.40
N ALA A 199 -3.68 5.74 -16.79
CA ALA A 199 -3.79 5.38 -15.39
C ALA A 199 -3.46 3.89 -15.22
N ILE A 200 -2.77 3.60 -14.12
CA ILE A 200 -2.49 2.26 -13.61
C ILE A 200 -3.80 1.49 -13.48
#